data_AF-A0A831M975-F1
#
_entry.id   AF-A0A831M975-F1
#
_cell.length_a   1.000
_cell.length_b   1.000
_cell.length_c   1.000
_cell.angle_alpha   90.00
_cell.angle_beta   90.00
_cell.angle_gamma   90.00
#
_symmetry.space_group_name_H-M   'P 1'
#
loop_
_entity.id
_entity.type
_entity.pdbx_description
1 polymer ?
#
loop_
_entity_poly.entity_id
_entity_poly.type
_entity_poly.pdbx_seq_one_letter_code
_entity_poly.pdbx_strand_id
1 'polypeptide(L)'
;TVACSRRARSNTSLQALNLMNDEVFVEAAAALAWRVENEAAAGDRLAYAAKLAWGREATEREKARLAKLMDEMAGEKPLVAVCRALLNTDEFIVRP
;
A
#
# COMPACT_ATOMS: atom_id res chain seq x y z
N THR A 1 -6.35 -10.61 39.36
CA THR A 1 -7.52 -10.56 38.45
C THR A 1 -7.08 -9.91 37.16
N VAL A 2 -7.10 -10.67 36.06
CA VAL A 2 -6.46 -10.30 34.78
C VAL A 2 -7.28 -9.20 34.09
N ALA A 3 -6.63 -8.09 33.74
CA ALA A 3 -7.19 -7.02 32.94
C ALA A 3 -7.50 -7.53 31.51
N CYS A 4 -8.78 -7.66 31.17
CA CYS A 4 -9.22 -7.94 29.81
C CYS A 4 -9.83 -6.66 29.22
N SER A 5 -8.97 -5.71 28.84
CA SER A 5 -9.39 -4.58 28.00
C SER A 5 -9.57 -5.11 26.58
N ARG A 6 -10.80 -5.53 26.27
CA ARG A 6 -11.23 -5.87 24.91
C ARG A 6 -11.04 -4.63 24.05
N ARG A 7 -10.00 -4.61 23.23
CA ARG A 7 -9.70 -3.51 22.31
C ARG A 7 -10.84 -3.41 21.30
N ALA A 8 -11.58 -2.31 21.31
CA ALA A 8 -12.49 -2.01 20.21
C ALA A 8 -11.65 -2.01 18.92
N ARG A 9 -12.08 -2.77 17.90
CA ARG A 9 -11.58 -2.54 16.54
C ARG A 9 -12.00 -1.11 16.20
N SER A 10 -11.10 -0.16 16.37
CA SER A 10 -11.25 1.16 15.79
C SER A 10 -11.31 0.95 14.29
N ASN A 11 -12.47 1.23 13.72
CA ASN A 11 -12.68 1.16 12.29
C ASN A 11 -12.01 2.41 11.70
N THR A 12 -10.72 2.31 11.40
CA THR A 12 -9.85 3.34 10.80
C THR A 12 -10.27 3.69 9.36
N SER A 13 -11.54 3.57 9.00
CA SER A 13 -12.04 3.85 7.65
C SER A 13 -12.23 5.35 7.39
N LEU A 14 -12.52 6.16 8.41
CA LEU A 14 -12.65 7.61 8.26
C LEU A 14 -11.30 8.33 8.12
N GLN A 15 -10.26 7.85 8.80
CA GLN A 15 -8.93 8.46 8.76
C GLN A 15 -8.15 8.06 7.49
N ALA A 16 -8.35 6.85 7.00
CA ALA A 16 -7.82 6.39 5.70
C ALA A 16 -8.42 7.16 4.52
N LEU A 17 -9.69 7.61 4.62
CA LEU A 17 -10.37 8.40 3.59
C LEU A 17 -9.83 9.84 3.49
N ASN A 18 -9.45 10.45 4.61
CA ASN A 18 -8.78 11.76 4.60
C ASN A 18 -7.38 11.66 4.00
N LEU A 19 -6.62 10.60 4.32
CA LEU A 19 -5.33 10.30 3.70
C LEU A 19 -5.44 10.11 2.18
N MET A 20 -6.57 9.54 1.74
CA MET A 20 -6.88 9.35 0.31
C MET A 20 -7.00 10.68 -0.44
N ASN A 21 -7.40 11.78 0.22
CA ASN A 21 -7.59 13.08 -0.41
C ASN A 21 -6.46 14.08 -0.12
N ASP A 22 -5.47 13.69 0.67
CA ASP A 22 -4.35 14.55 1.01
C ASP A 22 -3.35 14.57 -0.17
N GLU A 23 -3.08 15.75 -0.75
CA GLU A 23 -2.25 15.94 -1.94
C GLU A 23 -0.88 15.25 -1.80
N VAL A 24 -0.34 15.25 -0.58
CA VAL A 24 0.95 14.63 -0.26
C VAL A 24 0.96 13.11 -0.53
N PHE A 25 -0.13 12.40 -0.30
CA PHE A 25 -0.19 10.94 -0.54
C PHE A 25 -0.36 10.61 -2.01
N VAL A 26 -1.00 11.50 -2.79
CA VAL A 26 -1.09 11.36 -4.24
C VAL A 26 0.28 11.57 -4.87
N GLU A 27 1.00 12.61 -4.43
CA GLU A 27 2.37 12.88 -4.89
C GLU A 27 3.34 11.79 -4.47
N ALA A 28 3.28 11.32 -3.22
CA ALA A 28 4.12 10.23 -2.73
C ALA A 28 3.85 8.90 -3.48
N ALA A 29 2.59 8.59 -3.79
CA ALA A 29 2.25 7.41 -4.58
C ALA A 29 2.79 7.52 -6.03
N ALA A 30 2.73 8.71 -6.63
CA ALA A 30 3.28 8.95 -7.95
C ALA A 30 4.82 8.85 -7.96
N ALA A 31 5.48 9.42 -6.96
CA ALA A 31 6.93 9.33 -6.78
C ALA A 31 7.39 7.89 -6.53
N LEU A 32 6.66 7.13 -5.72
CA LEU A 32 6.95 5.71 -5.49
C LEU A 32 6.79 4.89 -6.77
N ALA A 33 5.71 5.10 -7.52
CA ALA A 33 5.50 4.43 -8.81
C ALA A 33 6.61 4.76 -9.82
N TRP A 34 6.98 6.04 -9.94
CA TRP A 34 8.09 6.47 -10.80
C TRP A 34 9.40 5.79 -10.41
N ARG A 35 9.71 5.74 -9.11
CA ARG A 35 10.91 5.06 -8.62
C ARG A 35 10.90 3.57 -8.97
N VAL A 36 9.78 2.89 -8.77
CA VAL A 36 9.62 1.46 -9.08
C VAL A 36 9.75 1.18 -10.58
N GLU A 37 9.23 2.08 -11.43
CA GLU A 37 9.37 1.93 -12.89
C GLU A 37 10.81 2.00 -13.38
N ASN A 38 11.63 2.83 -12.74
CA ASN A 38 13.02 3.06 -13.09
C ASN A 38 14.00 2.07 -12.43
N GLU A 39 13.70 1.61 -11.22
CA GLU A 39 14.62 0.77 -10.43
C GLU A 39 14.31 -0.73 -10.50
N ALA A 40 13.11 -1.14 -10.94
CA ALA A 40 12.71 -2.55 -11.00
C ALA A 40 12.26 -3.00 -12.41
N ALA A 41 12.67 -4.23 -12.76
CA ALA A 41 12.19 -4.92 -13.95
C ALA A 41 10.67 -5.16 -13.87
N ALA A 42 9.99 -5.15 -15.02
CA ALA A 42 8.52 -5.17 -15.09
C ALA A 42 7.85 -6.28 -14.25
N GLY A 43 8.44 -7.47 -14.19
CA GLY A 43 7.92 -8.60 -13.39
C GLY A 43 8.09 -8.44 -11.88
N ASP A 44 9.05 -7.63 -11.43
CA ASP A 44 9.40 -7.47 -10.02
C ASP A 44 8.85 -6.20 -9.38
N ARG A 45 8.24 -5.31 -10.19
CA ARG A 45 7.75 -3.99 -9.74
C ARG A 45 6.80 -4.07 -8.55
N LEU A 46 5.91 -5.05 -8.51
CA LEU A 46 4.97 -5.25 -7.40
C LEU A 46 5.67 -5.63 -6.10
N ALA A 47 6.62 -6.57 -6.17
CA ALA A 47 7.39 -7.01 -5.01
C ALA A 47 8.28 -5.88 -4.51
N TYR A 48 8.90 -5.14 -5.43
CA TYR A 48 9.75 -4.00 -5.11
C TYR A 48 8.97 -2.85 -4.47
N ALA A 49 7.80 -2.48 -5.01
CA ALA A 49 6.93 -1.46 -4.42
C ALA A 49 6.48 -1.85 -3.00
N ALA A 50 6.09 -3.11 -2.80
CA ALA A 50 5.69 -3.61 -1.49
C ALA A 50 6.86 -3.60 -0.49
N LYS A 51 8.07 -3.94 -0.93
CA LYS A 51 9.27 -3.88 -0.09
C LYS A 51 9.63 -2.46 0.31
N LEU A 52 9.54 -1.50 -0.61
CA LEU A 52 9.76 -0.09 -0.32
C LEU A 52 8.72 0.47 0.65
N ALA A 53 7.46 0.06 0.53
CA ALA A 53 6.39 0.51 1.42
C ALA A 53 6.45 -0.16 2.80
N TRP A 54 6.53 -1.50 2.87
CA TRP A 54 6.42 -2.25 4.13
C TRP A 54 7.75 -2.55 4.82
N GLY A 55 8.89 -2.21 4.19
CA GLY A 55 10.22 -2.50 4.74
C GLY A 55 10.58 -4.00 4.79
N ARG A 56 9.73 -4.88 4.26
CA ARG A 56 9.90 -6.34 4.23
C ARG A 56 9.52 -6.92 2.88
N GLU A 57 9.99 -8.14 2.61
CA GLU A 57 9.52 -8.90 1.45
C GLU A 57 8.02 -9.21 1.58
N ALA A 58 7.28 -8.98 0.49
CA ALA A 58 5.89 -9.38 0.40
C ALA A 58 5.78 -10.91 0.34
N THR A 59 4.80 -11.46 1.05
CA THR A 59 4.48 -12.89 0.95
C THR A 59 3.81 -13.20 -0.40
N GLU A 60 3.85 -14.45 -0.84
CA GLU A 60 3.20 -14.88 -2.09
C GLU A 60 1.70 -14.55 -2.12
N ARG A 61 1.04 -14.64 -0.96
CA ARG A 61 -0.37 -14.26 -0.81
C ARG A 61 -0.60 -12.76 -0.99
N GLU A 62 0.32 -11.92 -0.53
CA GLU A 62 0.26 -10.47 -0.70
C GLU A 62 0.53 -10.07 -2.14
N LYS A 63 1.56 -10.66 -2.77
CA LYS A 63 1.86 -10.46 -4.19
C LYS A 63 0.66 -10.80 -5.07
N ALA A 64 0.00 -11.93 -4.82
CA ALA A 64 -1.21 -12.31 -5.56
C ALA A 64 -2.36 -11.31 -5.39
N ARG A 65 -2.54 -10.73 -4.19
CA ARG A 65 -3.54 -9.68 -3.95
C ARG A 65 -3.19 -8.37 -4.67
N LEU A 66 -1.91 -7.98 -4.65
CA LEU A 66 -1.45 -6.77 -5.33
C LEU A 66 -1.56 -6.90 -6.85
N ALA A 67 -1.28 -8.08 -7.41
CA ALA A 67 -1.48 -8.37 -8.82
C ALA A 67 -2.96 -8.26 -9.21
N LYS A 68 -3.86 -8.88 -8.42
CA LYS A 68 -5.31 -8.76 -8.62
C LYS A 68 -5.79 -7.31 -8.56
N LEU A 69 -5.27 -6.53 -7.61
CA LEU A 69 -5.60 -5.11 -7.50
C LEU A 69 -5.10 -4.32 -8.71
N MET A 70 -3.92 -4.64 -9.23
CA MET A 70 -3.36 -4.03 -10.44
C MET A 70 -4.25 -4.32 -11.65
N ASP A 71 -4.74 -5.55 -11.79
CA ASP A 71 -5.65 -5.97 -12.86
C ASP A 71 -7.03 -5.29 -12.73
N GLU A 72 -7.55 -5.13 -11.51
CA GLU A 72 -8.80 -4.41 -11.24
C GLU A 72 -8.70 -2.90 -11.52
N MET A 73 -7.51 -2.32 -11.37
CA MET A 73 -7.22 -0.89 -11.54
C MET A 73 -6.70 -0.54 -12.94
N ALA A 74 -7.11 -1.25 -13.99
CA ALA A 74 -6.65 -1.16 -15.39
C ALA A 74 -6.89 0.20 -16.12
N GLY A 75 -6.85 1.33 -15.41
CA GLY A 75 -6.82 2.68 -15.98
C GLY A 75 -5.41 3.12 -16.40
N GLU A 76 -5.23 4.42 -16.70
CA GLU A 76 -3.99 4.98 -17.29
C GLU A 76 -2.70 4.73 -16.49
N LYS A 77 -2.78 4.47 -15.17
CA LYS A 77 -1.59 4.30 -14.29
C LYS A 77 -1.83 3.27 -13.18
N PRO A 78 -1.86 1.96 -13.50
CA PRO A 78 -2.21 0.91 -12.54
C PRO A 78 -1.18 0.79 -11.40
N LEU A 79 0.10 1.11 -11.64
CA LEU A 79 1.13 1.08 -10.60
C LEU A 79 0.97 2.20 -9.56
N VAL A 80 0.53 3.40 -9.98
CA VAL A 80 0.25 4.51 -9.05
C VAL A 80 -0.93 4.15 -8.14
N ALA A 81 -1.96 3.51 -8.70
CA ALA A 81 -3.09 3.00 -7.93
C ALA A 81 -2.66 1.99 -6.86
N VAL A 82 -1.78 1.05 -7.23
CA VAL A 82 -1.22 0.07 -6.28
C VAL A 82 -0.35 0.75 -5.22
N CYS A 83 0.51 1.71 -5.60
CA CYS A 83 1.34 2.45 -4.63
C CYS A 83 0.48 3.25 -3.64
N ARG A 84 -0.61 3.86 -4.10
CA ARG A 84 -1.56 4.57 -3.24
C ARG A 84 -2.26 3.61 -2.27
N ALA A 85 -2.64 2.42 -2.74
CA ALA A 85 -3.20 1.39 -1.87
C ALA A 85 -2.18 0.90 -0.82
N LEU A 86 -0.93 0.70 -1.22
CA LEU A 86 0.16 0.30 -0.32
C LEU A 86 0.40 1.33 0.79
N LEU A 87 0.53 2.61 0.44
CA LEU A 87 0.74 3.71 1.40
C LEU A 87 -0.45 3.92 2.35
N ASN A 88 -1.62 3.33 2.04
CA ASN A 88 -2.82 3.41 2.86
C ASN A 88 -3.06 2.14 3.69
N THR A 89 -2.28 1.07 3.49
CA THR A 89 -2.44 -0.13 4.30
C THR A 89 -2.05 0.12 5.75
N ASP A 90 -2.85 -0.43 6.69
CA ASP A 90 -2.63 -0.34 8.14
C ASP A 90 -1.21 -0.80 8.55
N GLU A 91 -0.59 -1.67 7.75
CA GLU A 91 0.78 -2.13 7.90
C GLU A 91 1.83 -1.01 7.73
N PHE A 92 1.60 -0.02 6.86
CA PHE A 92 2.46 1.17 6.69
C PHE A 92 2.28 2.19 7.82
N ILE A 93 1.06 2.30 8.37
CA ILE A 93 0.72 3.34 9.35
C ILE A 93 1.07 2.93 10.78
N VAL A 94 0.98 1.64 11.11
CA VAL A 94 1.07 1.15 12.50
C VAL A 94 2.41 0.48 12.81
N ARG A 95 3.24 0.19 11.80
CA ARG A 95 4.55 -0.45 12.00
C ARG A 95 5.61 0.16 11.06
N PRO A 96 6.33 1.21 11.49
CA PRO A 96 7.52 1.69 10.78
C PRO A 96 8.68 0.68 10.85
#